data_AF-A0A933TGH1-F1
#
_entry.id   AF-A0A933TGH1-F1
#
_cell.length_a   1.000
_cell.length_b   1.000
_cell.length_c   1.000
_cell.angle_alpha   90.00
_cell.angle_beta   90.00
_cell.angle_gamma   90.00
#
_symmetry.space_group_name_H-M   'P 1'
#
loop_
_entity.id
_entity.type
_entity.pdbx_description
1 polymer ?
#
loop_
_entity_poly.entity_id
_entity_poly.type
_entity_poly.pdbx_seq_one_letter_code
_entity_poly.pdbx_strand_id
1 'polypeptide(L)'
;MTIAIPSVIHTRFGTARYSDTRPSQTLIHTVANWMWLPVLVMGVMAIATAAGLGIAQARVASDLTEFTARRQANYETLKPLTAGFLFLGEALILSGISFLLATILGALRRGGGEVQEAVGARTKTLTMPWSAWAFIALMMTGLMAEVVAFGTLTYVAAQAHDAWIGATAAGAPGDVAAFHRASTYAAWANPLREAALGALLTGIGFALYTISNVLGFGFSRIRELILGEEEGDLS
;
A
#
# COMPACT_ATOMS: atom_id res chain seq x y z
N MET A 1 -14.79 49.71 -5.52
CA MET A 1 -13.90 49.13 -6.55
C MET A 1 -13.57 47.72 -6.07
N THR A 2 -14.36 46.73 -6.50
CA THR A 2 -14.25 45.35 -6.01
C THR A 2 -13.13 44.67 -6.79
N ILE A 3 -11.94 44.60 -6.19
CA ILE A 3 -10.81 43.86 -6.76
C ILE A 3 -11.24 42.39 -6.81
N ALA A 4 -11.44 41.87 -8.01
CA ALA A 4 -11.70 40.45 -8.23
C ALA A 4 -10.41 39.69 -7.93
N ILE A 5 -10.24 39.25 -6.67
CA ILE A 5 -9.12 38.41 -6.28
C ILE A 5 -9.24 37.12 -7.08
N PRO A 6 -8.24 36.76 -7.91
CA PRO A 6 -8.29 35.53 -8.69
C PRO A 6 -8.46 34.36 -7.72
N SER A 7 -9.47 33.52 -7.97
CA SER A 7 -9.80 32.39 -7.09
C SER A 7 -8.68 31.34 -7.07
N VAL A 8 -7.82 31.32 -8.09
CA VAL A 8 -6.70 30.38 -8.25
C VAL A 8 -5.37 31.15 -8.34
N ILE A 9 -4.38 30.70 -7.58
CA ILE A 9 -3.02 31.25 -7.56
C ILE A 9 -2.05 30.14 -8.00
N HIS A 10 -1.07 30.48 -8.82
CA HIS A 10 0.03 29.58 -9.13
C HIS A 10 1.18 29.80 -8.14
N THR A 11 1.63 28.73 -7.50
CA THR A 11 2.79 28.75 -6.60
C THR A 11 3.83 27.76 -7.10
N ARG A 12 5.08 27.91 -6.63
CA ARG A 12 6.15 26.93 -6.91
C ARG A 12 5.84 25.49 -6.49
N PHE A 13 4.82 25.30 -5.65
CA PHE A 13 4.39 24.00 -5.13
C PHE A 13 3.11 23.47 -5.80
N GLY A 14 2.57 24.20 -6.78
CA GLY A 14 1.34 23.87 -7.50
C GLY A 14 0.28 24.95 -7.40
N THR A 15 -0.93 24.65 -7.88
CA THR A 15 -2.07 25.57 -7.86
C THR A 15 -2.73 25.60 -6.49
N ALA A 16 -2.93 26.80 -5.95
CA ALA A 16 -3.61 27.07 -4.69
C ALA A 16 -4.93 27.81 -4.96
N ARG A 17 -5.91 27.67 -4.06
CA ARG A 17 -7.20 28.36 -4.09
C ARG A 17 -7.43 29.11 -2.79
N TYR A 18 -8.00 30.30 -2.86
CA TYR A 18 -8.51 30.99 -1.68
C TYR A 18 -9.84 30.39 -1.23
N SER A 19 -9.96 30.09 0.05
CA SER A 19 -11.21 29.65 0.68
C SER A 19 -11.49 30.51 1.92
N ASP A 20 -12.76 30.89 2.08
CA ASP A 20 -13.23 31.68 3.23
C ASP A 20 -13.28 30.84 4.52
N THR A 21 -13.24 29.51 4.41
CA THR A 21 -13.26 28.59 5.55
C THR A 21 -12.28 27.43 5.36
N ARG A 22 -11.84 26.85 6.48
CA ARG A 22 -11.00 25.65 6.55
C ARG A 22 -11.45 24.52 5.62
N PRO A 23 -10.50 23.82 4.98
CA PRO A 23 -10.82 22.62 4.22
C PRO A 23 -11.29 21.51 5.17
N SER A 24 -12.51 21.01 4.93
CA SER A 24 -13.08 19.86 5.64
C SER A 24 -12.30 18.58 5.31
N GLN A 25 -12.33 17.59 6.21
CA GLN A 25 -11.70 16.30 5.94
C GLN A 25 -12.40 15.66 4.73
N THR A 26 -11.61 15.31 3.71
CA THR A 26 -12.13 14.49 2.61
C THR A 26 -12.39 13.06 3.11
N LEU A 27 -13.32 12.36 2.46
CA LEU A 27 -13.66 10.97 2.79
C LEU A 27 -12.41 10.06 2.81
N ILE A 28 -11.48 10.29 1.88
CA ILE A 28 -10.23 9.54 1.74
C ILE A 28 -9.39 9.61 3.03
N HIS A 29 -9.28 10.79 3.64
CA HIS A 29 -8.52 10.95 4.89
C HIS A 29 -9.23 10.32 6.10
N THR A 30 -10.56 10.30 6.10
CA THR A 30 -11.35 9.68 7.17
C THR A 30 -11.19 8.15 7.14
N VAL A 31 -11.30 7.57 5.96
CA VAL A 31 -11.07 6.13 5.73
C VAL A 31 -9.65 5.76 6.10
N ALA A 32 -8.66 6.54 5.65
CA ALA A 32 -7.25 6.31 5.97
C ALA A 32 -6.97 6.32 7.48
N ASN A 33 -7.55 7.26 8.23
CA ASN A 33 -7.37 7.38 9.68
C ASN A 33 -7.95 6.18 10.44
N TRP A 34 -8.96 5.53 9.88
CA TRP A 34 -9.58 4.35 10.48
C TRP A 34 -8.90 3.04 10.04
N MET A 35 -8.41 2.96 8.80
CA MET A 35 -7.89 1.73 8.21
C MET A 35 -6.41 1.45 8.49
N TRP A 36 -5.59 2.47 8.79
CA TRP A 36 -4.14 2.28 8.89
C TRP A 36 -3.75 1.22 9.95
N LEU A 37 -4.35 1.28 11.14
CA LEU A 37 -3.99 0.40 12.25
C LEU A 37 -4.52 -1.04 12.04
N PRO A 38 -5.81 -1.26 11.72
CA PRO A 38 -6.30 -2.62 11.44
C PRO A 38 -5.51 -3.31 10.32
N VAL A 39 -5.24 -2.60 9.22
CA VAL A 39 -4.53 -3.17 8.07
C VAL A 39 -3.09 -3.52 8.43
N LEU A 40 -2.40 -2.66 9.20
CA LEU A 40 -1.05 -2.94 9.69
C LEU A 40 -1.02 -4.15 10.62
N VAL A 41 -1.96 -4.24 11.56
CA VAL A 41 -2.09 -5.39 12.48
C VAL A 41 -2.35 -6.68 11.69
N MET A 42 -3.27 -6.65 10.72
CA MET A 42 -3.52 -7.79 9.85
C MET A 42 -2.26 -8.22 9.09
N GLY A 43 -1.47 -7.27 8.61
CA GLY A 43 -0.21 -7.56 7.93
C GLY A 43 0.80 -8.27 8.84
N VAL A 44 1.00 -7.78 10.07
CA VAL A 44 1.86 -8.44 11.07
C VAL A 44 1.35 -9.85 11.39
N MET A 45 0.04 -10.02 11.56
CA MET A 45 -0.58 -11.32 11.82
C MET A 45 -0.42 -12.29 10.64
N ALA A 46 -0.47 -11.81 9.40
CA ALA A 46 -0.25 -12.62 8.22
C ALA A 46 1.21 -13.10 8.13
N ILE A 47 2.19 -12.24 8.43
CA ILE A 47 3.61 -12.66 8.54
C ILE A 47 3.80 -13.68 9.66
N ALA A 48 3.19 -13.48 10.82
CA ALA A 48 3.24 -14.46 11.91
C ALA A 48 2.62 -15.81 11.51
N THR A 49 1.54 -15.78 10.73
CA THR A 49 0.92 -16.97 10.14
C THR A 49 1.88 -17.66 9.18
N ALA A 50 2.53 -16.92 8.29
CA ALA A 50 3.55 -17.45 7.38
C ALA A 50 4.70 -18.12 8.15
N ALA A 51 5.18 -17.50 9.23
CA ALA A 51 6.20 -18.09 10.09
C ALA A 51 5.74 -19.41 10.72
N GLY A 52 4.51 -19.47 11.22
CA GLY A 52 3.91 -20.70 11.76
C GLY A 52 3.79 -21.80 10.70
N LEU A 53 3.33 -21.45 9.49
CA LEU A 53 3.26 -22.38 8.36
C LEU A 53 4.64 -22.85 7.92
N GLY A 54 5.65 -21.97 7.92
CA GLY A 54 7.04 -22.32 7.61
C GLY A 54 7.64 -23.31 8.63
N ILE A 55 7.35 -23.14 9.92
CA ILE A 55 7.73 -24.11 10.96
C ILE A 55 7.05 -25.46 10.72
N ALA A 56 5.75 -25.47 10.43
CA ALA A 56 5.03 -26.69 10.11
C ALA A 56 5.59 -27.37 8.85
N GLN A 57 5.90 -26.60 7.82
CA GLN A 57 6.51 -27.07 6.58
C GLN A 57 7.88 -27.71 6.84
N ALA A 58 8.74 -27.08 7.66
CA ALA A 58 10.05 -27.61 8.01
C ALA A 58 9.96 -28.94 8.76
N ARG A 59 8.98 -29.09 9.66
CA ARG A 59 8.70 -30.35 10.37
C ARG A 59 8.25 -31.45 9.42
N VAL A 60 7.34 -31.15 8.49
CA VAL A 60 6.94 -32.13 7.47
C VAL A 60 8.14 -32.51 6.60
N ALA A 61 8.97 -31.54 6.23
CA ALA A 61 10.15 -31.76 5.40
C ALA A 61 11.21 -32.67 6.07
N SER A 62 11.47 -32.52 7.37
CA SER A 62 12.39 -33.40 8.10
C SER A 62 11.95 -34.85 8.08
N ASP A 63 10.65 -35.09 8.02
CA ASP A 63 10.03 -36.40 8.10
C ASP A 63 9.81 -37.05 6.71
N LEU A 64 10.23 -36.38 5.62
CA LEU A 64 10.13 -36.90 4.25
C LEU A 64 11.19 -37.96 3.91
N THR A 65 12.11 -38.25 4.82
CA THR A 65 13.02 -39.41 4.72
C THR A 65 12.25 -40.73 4.55
N GLU A 66 11.06 -40.81 5.16
CA GLU A 66 10.08 -41.87 4.94
C GLU A 66 8.94 -41.35 4.07
N PHE A 67 9.01 -41.64 2.76
CA PHE A 67 8.02 -41.17 1.81
C PHE A 67 6.62 -41.70 2.15
N THR A 68 5.67 -40.77 2.25
CA THR A 68 4.24 -41.06 2.18
C THR A 68 3.56 -39.99 1.34
N ALA A 69 2.57 -40.40 0.53
CA ALA A 69 1.80 -39.50 -0.34
C ALA A 69 1.24 -38.29 0.45
N ARG A 70 0.72 -38.54 1.65
CA ARG A 70 0.15 -37.52 2.52
C ARG A 70 1.17 -36.51 3.03
N ARG A 71 2.35 -36.95 3.46
CA ARG A 71 3.41 -36.01 3.92
C ARG A 71 3.90 -35.16 2.76
N GLN A 72 4.11 -35.77 1.59
CA GLN A 72 4.51 -35.05 0.39
C GLN A 72 3.44 -34.02 -0.03
N ALA A 73 2.16 -34.41 -0.02
CA ALA A 73 1.05 -33.49 -0.30
C ALA A 73 1.01 -32.31 0.69
N ASN A 74 1.13 -32.57 1.99
CA ASN A 74 1.19 -31.52 3.00
C ASN A 74 2.37 -30.57 2.78
N TYR A 75 3.56 -31.09 2.49
CA TYR A 75 4.75 -30.27 2.24
C TYR A 75 4.56 -29.35 1.02
N GLU A 76 4.05 -29.90 -0.09
CA GLU A 76 3.82 -29.15 -1.34
C GLU A 76 2.65 -28.17 -1.23
N THR A 77 1.69 -28.42 -0.33
CA THR A 77 0.58 -27.50 -0.01
C THR A 77 1.08 -26.33 0.85
N LEU A 78 1.93 -26.61 1.84
CA LEU A 78 2.41 -25.60 2.78
C LEU A 78 3.34 -24.58 2.10
N LYS A 79 4.16 -24.99 1.12
CA LYS A 79 5.05 -24.10 0.36
C LYS A 79 4.35 -22.83 -0.20
N PRO A 80 3.35 -22.95 -1.09
CA PRO A 80 2.67 -21.79 -1.66
C PRO A 80 1.86 -21.01 -0.61
N LEU A 81 1.30 -21.68 0.41
CA LEU A 81 0.59 -20.98 1.49
C LEU A 81 1.52 -20.11 2.34
N THR A 82 2.67 -20.67 2.76
CA THR A 82 3.70 -19.93 3.50
C THR A 82 4.12 -18.68 2.71
N ALA A 83 4.45 -18.84 1.43
CA ALA A 83 4.78 -17.71 0.56
C ALA A 83 3.62 -16.71 0.48
N GLY A 84 2.39 -17.18 0.31
CA GLY A 84 1.22 -16.32 0.14
C GLY A 84 0.95 -15.45 1.36
N PHE A 85 0.97 -16.03 2.55
CA PHE A 85 0.77 -15.28 3.78
C PHE A 85 1.90 -14.27 4.04
N LEU A 86 3.15 -14.60 3.65
CA LEU A 86 4.28 -13.69 3.82
C LEU A 86 4.09 -12.44 2.97
N PHE A 87 3.87 -12.61 1.66
CA PHE A 87 3.70 -11.49 0.73
C PHE A 87 2.43 -10.69 0.97
N LEU A 88 1.31 -11.36 1.28
CA LEU A 88 0.09 -10.67 1.70
C LEU A 88 0.35 -9.82 2.95
N GLY A 89 1.11 -10.35 3.91
CA GLY A 89 1.51 -9.63 5.10
C GLY A 89 2.33 -8.38 4.80
N GLU A 90 3.33 -8.49 3.92
CA GLU A 90 4.14 -7.36 3.45
C GLU A 90 3.28 -6.28 2.78
N ALA A 91 2.40 -6.66 1.85
CA ALA A 91 1.51 -5.71 1.18
C ALA A 91 0.52 -5.03 2.13
N LEU A 92 -0.01 -5.76 3.11
CA LEU A 92 -0.87 -5.19 4.14
C LEU A 92 -0.08 -4.21 5.03
N ILE A 93 1.14 -4.53 5.44
CA ILE A 93 1.98 -3.61 6.22
C ILE A 93 2.26 -2.33 5.42
N LEU A 94 2.71 -2.46 4.17
CA LEU A 94 2.95 -1.30 3.30
C LEU A 94 1.68 -0.50 3.06
N SER A 95 0.53 -1.18 2.94
CA SER A 95 -0.74 -0.50 2.77
C SER A 95 -1.17 0.26 4.03
N GLY A 96 -0.97 -0.33 5.20
CA GLY A 96 -1.18 0.32 6.49
C GLY A 96 -0.32 1.57 6.66
N ILE A 97 0.97 1.48 6.30
CA ILE A 97 1.90 2.63 6.27
C ILE A 97 1.37 3.71 5.32
N SER A 98 0.90 3.35 4.14
CA SER A 98 0.34 4.31 3.19
C SER A 98 -0.94 4.99 3.69
N PHE A 99 -1.85 4.27 4.34
CA PHE A 99 -3.00 4.89 5.00
C PHE A 99 -2.55 5.84 6.13
N LEU A 100 -1.51 5.50 6.88
CA LEU A 100 -0.93 6.39 7.87
C LEU A 100 -0.37 7.67 7.21
N LEU A 101 0.36 7.56 6.10
CA LEU A 101 0.86 8.71 5.32
C LEU A 101 -0.28 9.59 4.80
N ALA A 102 -1.36 8.99 4.29
CA ALA A 102 -2.55 9.71 3.86
C ALA A 102 -3.23 10.46 5.02
N THR A 103 -3.21 9.87 6.22
CA THR A 103 -3.72 10.50 7.45
C THR A 103 -2.86 11.70 7.86
N ILE A 104 -1.53 11.54 7.84
CA ILE A 104 -0.56 12.61 8.10
C ILE A 104 -0.77 13.77 7.12
N LEU A 105 -0.87 13.48 5.82
CA LEU A 105 -1.13 14.48 4.80
C LEU A 105 -2.44 15.25 5.06
N GLY A 106 -3.51 14.55 5.45
CA GLY A 106 -4.78 15.18 5.82
C GLY A 106 -4.68 16.06 7.07
N ALA A 107 -3.88 15.66 8.06
CA ALA A 107 -3.61 16.48 9.25
C ALA A 107 -2.81 17.74 8.91
N LEU A 108 -1.76 17.63 8.09
CA LEU A 108 -0.94 18.77 7.66
C LEU A 108 -1.75 19.79 6.87
N ARG A 109 -2.63 19.35 5.97
CA ARG A 109 -3.52 20.24 5.20
C ARG A 109 -4.48 21.02 6.10
N ARG A 110 -5.02 20.37 7.14
CA ARG A 110 -5.91 21.03 8.11
C ARG A 110 -5.16 21.98 9.03
N GLY A 111 -4.07 21.53 9.64
CA GLY A 111 -3.26 22.37 10.53
C GLY A 111 -2.73 23.61 9.84
N GLY A 112 -2.31 23.50 8.58
CA GLY A 112 -1.89 24.65 7.78
C GLY A 112 -3.03 25.62 7.40
N GLY A 113 -4.30 25.23 7.51
CA GLY A 113 -5.46 26.12 7.38
C GLY A 113 -5.83 26.77 8.73
N GLU A 114 -5.74 26.01 9.82
CA GLU A 114 -5.99 26.49 11.19
C GLU A 114 -5.05 27.64 11.58
N VAL A 115 -3.77 27.54 11.24
CA VAL A 115 -2.80 28.60 11.50
C VAL A 115 -3.17 29.90 10.76
N GLN A 116 -3.71 29.81 9.54
CA GLN A 116 -4.10 31.01 8.78
C GLN A 116 -5.37 31.65 9.34
N GLU A 117 -6.37 30.84 9.72
CA GLU A 117 -7.57 31.36 10.37
C GLU A 117 -7.24 32.04 11.70
N ALA A 118 -6.32 31.46 12.49
CA ALA A 118 -5.94 32.00 13.78
C ALA A 118 -5.29 33.39 13.70
N VAL A 119 -4.64 33.73 12.59
CA VAL A 119 -4.05 35.07 12.34
C VAL A 119 -4.97 35.99 11.53
N GLY A 120 -6.23 35.60 11.31
CA GLY A 120 -7.22 36.40 10.57
C GLY A 120 -6.98 36.46 9.06
N ALA A 121 -6.09 35.62 8.52
CA ALA A 121 -5.81 35.55 7.09
C ALA A 121 -6.78 34.59 6.38
N ARG A 122 -7.14 34.88 5.12
CA ARG A 122 -7.90 33.90 4.30
C ARG A 122 -7.08 32.63 4.08
N THR A 123 -7.76 31.49 4.09
CA THR A 123 -7.07 30.20 3.91
C THR A 123 -6.65 30.01 2.45
N LYS A 124 -5.33 29.90 2.22
CA LYS A 124 -4.75 29.50 0.94
C LYS A 124 -4.60 27.98 0.97
N THR A 125 -5.44 27.24 0.24
CA THR A 125 -5.38 25.77 0.22
C THR A 125 -4.77 25.28 -1.09
N LEU A 126 -3.74 24.44 -1.00
CA LEU A 126 -3.19 23.76 -2.16
C LEU A 126 -4.21 22.77 -2.71
N THR A 127 -4.46 22.84 -4.02
CA THR A 127 -5.28 21.82 -4.71
C THR A 127 -4.54 20.48 -4.69
N MET A 128 -5.28 19.39 -4.89
CA MET A 128 -4.69 18.06 -4.82
C MET A 128 -3.68 17.87 -5.97
N PRO A 129 -2.38 17.66 -5.69
CA PRO A 129 -1.39 17.50 -6.74
C PRO A 129 -1.56 16.15 -7.44
N TRP A 130 -1.11 16.05 -8.69
CA TRP A 130 -1.17 14.81 -9.46
C TRP A 130 -0.43 13.65 -8.77
N SER A 131 0.63 13.95 -8.01
CA SER A 131 1.39 12.97 -7.23
C SER A 131 0.54 12.30 -6.16
N ALA A 132 -0.44 13.01 -5.57
CA ALA A 132 -1.36 12.43 -4.61
C ALA A 132 -2.32 11.43 -5.28
N TRP A 133 -2.72 11.69 -6.52
CA TRP A 133 -3.52 10.75 -7.32
C TRP A 133 -2.71 9.53 -7.72
N ALA A 134 -1.46 9.72 -8.16
CA ALA A 134 -0.54 8.64 -8.49
C ALA A 134 -0.32 7.71 -7.28
N PHE A 135 -0.08 8.29 -6.10
CA PHE A 135 0.00 7.56 -4.84
C PHE A 135 -1.21 6.64 -4.63
N ILE A 136 -2.43 7.19 -4.67
CA ILE A 136 -3.67 6.42 -4.41
C ILE A 136 -3.84 5.30 -5.46
N ALA A 137 -3.64 5.61 -6.74
CA ALA A 137 -3.80 4.66 -7.83
C ALA A 137 -2.80 3.49 -7.72
N LEU A 138 -1.53 3.80 -7.47
CA LEU A 138 -0.48 2.79 -7.31
C LEU A 138 -0.70 1.92 -6.08
N MET A 139 -1.13 2.54 -4.97
CA MET A 139 -1.50 1.84 -3.76
C MET A 139 -2.62 0.82 -3.97
N MET A 140 -3.72 1.26 -4.57
CA MET A 140 -4.85 0.38 -4.85
C MET A 140 -4.47 -0.73 -5.82
N THR A 141 -3.70 -0.41 -6.86
CA THR A 141 -3.24 -1.39 -7.85
C THR A 141 -2.33 -2.43 -7.21
N GLY A 142 -1.34 -2.01 -6.43
CA GLY A 142 -0.40 -2.91 -5.75
C GLY A 142 -1.10 -3.82 -4.74
N LEU A 143 -1.97 -3.28 -3.89
CA LEU A 143 -2.71 -4.10 -2.92
C LEU A 143 -3.63 -5.11 -3.62
N MET A 144 -4.34 -4.70 -4.68
CA MET A 144 -5.21 -5.62 -5.42
C MET A 144 -4.44 -6.70 -6.17
N ALA A 145 -3.31 -6.34 -6.79
CA ALA A 145 -2.43 -7.32 -7.42
C ALA A 145 -1.93 -8.36 -6.40
N GLU A 146 -1.61 -7.95 -5.17
CA GLU A 146 -1.22 -8.92 -4.14
C GLU A 146 -2.38 -9.78 -3.63
N VAL A 147 -3.57 -9.23 -3.47
CA VAL A 147 -4.75 -10.05 -3.11
C VAL A 147 -5.00 -11.12 -4.19
N VAL A 148 -4.84 -10.77 -5.47
CA VAL A 148 -4.93 -11.72 -6.59
C VAL A 148 -3.80 -12.76 -6.54
N ALA A 149 -2.56 -12.34 -6.27
CA ALA A 149 -1.42 -13.24 -6.16
C ALA A 149 -1.58 -14.22 -4.97
N PHE A 150 -2.10 -13.76 -3.83
CA PHE A 150 -2.45 -14.58 -2.68
C PHE A 150 -3.55 -15.60 -3.00
N GLY A 151 -4.62 -15.18 -3.66
CA GLY A 151 -5.68 -16.08 -4.13
C GLY A 151 -5.15 -17.14 -5.09
N THR A 152 -4.26 -16.74 -6.00
CA THR A 152 -3.57 -17.64 -6.94
C THR A 152 -2.73 -18.67 -6.20
N LEU A 153 -1.97 -18.27 -5.17
CA LEU A 153 -1.19 -19.21 -4.36
C LEU A 153 -2.05 -20.16 -3.54
N THR A 154 -3.19 -19.70 -3.04
CA THR A 154 -4.15 -20.58 -2.35
C THR A 154 -4.68 -21.63 -3.30
N TYR A 155 -4.98 -21.25 -4.55
CA TYR A 155 -5.35 -22.19 -5.61
C TYR A 155 -4.21 -23.16 -5.95
N VAL A 156 -2.97 -22.66 -6.08
CA VAL A 156 -1.77 -23.50 -6.30
C VAL A 156 -1.62 -24.52 -5.17
N ALA A 157 -1.85 -24.12 -3.92
CA ALA A 157 -1.78 -25.02 -2.76
C ALA A 157 -2.78 -26.18 -2.88
N ALA A 158 -4.03 -25.91 -3.27
CA ALA A 158 -5.04 -26.93 -3.48
C ALA A 158 -4.63 -27.89 -4.61
N GLN A 159 -4.16 -27.36 -5.75
CA GLN A 159 -3.72 -28.21 -6.86
C GLN A 159 -2.47 -29.02 -6.52
N ALA A 160 -1.54 -28.47 -5.73
CA ALA A 160 -0.37 -29.19 -5.24
C ALA A 160 -0.78 -30.33 -4.29
N HIS A 161 -1.76 -30.11 -3.42
CA HIS A 161 -2.30 -31.18 -2.58
C HIS A 161 -2.84 -32.34 -3.42
N ASP A 162 -3.71 -32.03 -4.38
CA ASP A 162 -4.36 -33.03 -5.26
C ASP A 162 -3.34 -33.79 -6.11
N ALA A 163 -2.30 -33.10 -6.59
CA ALA A 163 -1.20 -33.71 -7.34
C ALA A 163 -0.48 -34.82 -6.56
N TRP A 164 -0.36 -34.69 -5.24
CA TRP A 164 0.53 -35.51 -4.42
C TRP A 164 -0.19 -36.49 -3.49
N ILE A 165 -1.46 -36.28 -3.16
CA ILE A 165 -2.17 -37.13 -2.18
C ILE A 165 -2.32 -38.59 -2.63
N GLY A 166 -2.27 -38.85 -3.94
CA GLY A 166 -2.29 -40.18 -4.55
C GLY A 166 -0.93 -40.69 -5.05
N ALA A 167 0.18 -40.00 -4.73
CA ALA A 167 1.51 -40.38 -5.21
C ALA A 167 1.97 -41.74 -4.63
N THR A 168 2.48 -42.63 -5.48
CA THR A 168 2.94 -43.97 -5.07
C THR A 168 4.46 -44.06 -4.88
N ALA A 169 5.21 -43.08 -5.39
CA ALA A 169 6.65 -43.00 -5.27
C ALA A 169 7.12 -41.56 -5.11
N ALA A 170 8.28 -41.39 -4.48
CA ALA A 170 8.95 -40.09 -4.40
C ALA A 170 9.26 -39.57 -5.81
N GLY A 171 9.00 -38.28 -6.05
CA GLY A 171 9.25 -37.63 -7.35
C GLY A 171 8.21 -37.91 -8.44
N ALA A 172 7.23 -38.78 -8.20
CA ALA A 172 6.16 -39.09 -9.15
C ALA A 172 4.81 -38.61 -8.60
N PRO A 173 4.28 -37.45 -9.06
CA PRO A 173 2.95 -37.01 -8.64
C PRO A 173 1.88 -38.01 -9.09
N GLY A 174 0.86 -38.22 -8.25
CA GLY A 174 -0.28 -39.10 -8.53
C GLY A 174 -1.24 -38.51 -9.56
N ASP A 175 -1.40 -37.18 -9.57
CA ASP A 175 -2.11 -36.43 -10.61
C ASP A 175 -1.16 -35.45 -11.30
N VAL A 176 -0.66 -35.87 -12.47
CA VAL A 176 0.26 -35.09 -13.32
C VAL A 176 -0.42 -33.83 -13.87
N ALA A 177 -1.73 -33.85 -14.10
CA ALA A 177 -2.44 -32.68 -14.62
C ALA A 177 -2.59 -31.60 -13.53
N ALA A 178 -2.90 -31.98 -12.29
CA ALA A 178 -2.90 -31.07 -11.14
C ALA A 178 -1.51 -30.47 -10.89
N PHE A 179 -0.46 -31.30 -11.00
CA PHE A 179 0.93 -30.84 -10.90
C PHE A 179 1.26 -29.75 -11.94
N HIS A 180 0.92 -29.99 -13.21
CA HIS A 180 1.16 -29.00 -14.26
C HIS A 180 0.37 -27.70 -14.03
N ARG A 181 -0.91 -27.78 -13.64
CA ARG A 181 -1.70 -26.58 -13.29
C ARG A 181 -1.01 -25.80 -12.17
N ALA A 182 -0.65 -26.45 -11.06
CA ALA A 182 0.04 -25.81 -9.95
C ALA A 182 1.32 -25.08 -10.42
N SER A 183 2.14 -25.75 -11.26
CA SER A 183 3.37 -25.17 -11.79
C SER A 183 3.13 -23.95 -12.69
N THR A 184 2.11 -23.97 -13.55
CA THR A 184 1.78 -22.87 -14.47
C THR A 184 1.33 -21.63 -13.70
N TYR A 185 0.43 -21.78 -12.72
CA TYR A 185 -0.04 -20.64 -11.93
C TYR A 185 1.04 -20.10 -10.99
N ALA A 186 1.89 -20.97 -10.43
CA ALA A 186 3.01 -20.55 -9.61
C ALA A 186 4.02 -19.69 -10.39
N ALA A 187 4.26 -20.00 -11.67
CA ALA A 187 5.20 -19.27 -12.52
C ALA A 187 4.83 -17.79 -12.70
N TRP A 188 3.54 -17.47 -12.81
CA TRP A 188 3.07 -16.09 -12.97
C TRP A 188 2.86 -15.36 -11.64
N ALA A 189 2.66 -16.11 -10.55
CA ALA A 189 2.41 -15.51 -9.26
C ALA A 189 3.63 -14.69 -8.78
N ASN A 190 4.86 -15.17 -8.96
CA ASN A 190 6.05 -14.44 -8.49
C ASN A 190 6.26 -13.08 -9.21
N PRO A 191 6.27 -12.99 -10.56
CA PRO A 191 6.37 -11.70 -11.24
C PRO A 191 5.27 -10.71 -10.86
N LEU A 192 4.04 -11.21 -10.66
CA LEU A 192 2.91 -10.37 -10.24
C LEU A 192 3.17 -9.74 -8.87
N ARG A 193 3.75 -10.50 -7.93
CA ARG A 193 4.10 -10.00 -6.59
C ARG A 193 5.14 -8.91 -6.62
N GLU A 194 6.22 -9.12 -7.37
CA GLU A 194 7.28 -8.10 -7.50
C GLU A 194 6.73 -6.81 -8.14
N ALA A 195 5.87 -6.94 -9.14
CA ALA A 195 5.19 -5.79 -9.74
C ALA A 195 4.27 -5.08 -8.74
N ALA A 196 3.53 -5.85 -7.92
CA ALA A 196 2.64 -5.32 -6.90
C ALA A 196 3.40 -4.58 -5.79
N LEU A 197 4.49 -5.17 -5.28
CA LEU A 197 5.39 -4.57 -4.32
C LEU A 197 6.04 -3.29 -4.88
N GLY A 198 6.51 -3.35 -6.13
CA GLY A 198 7.04 -2.19 -6.84
C GLY A 198 6.03 -1.05 -6.94
N ALA A 199 4.76 -1.35 -7.24
CA ALA A 199 3.68 -0.37 -7.26
C ALA A 199 3.43 0.24 -5.87
N LEU A 200 3.36 -0.57 -4.81
CA LEU A 200 3.17 -0.09 -3.43
C LEU A 200 4.31 0.85 -3.00
N LEU A 201 5.56 0.44 -3.20
CA LEU A 201 6.74 1.24 -2.83
C LEU A 201 6.82 2.53 -3.64
N THR A 202 6.53 2.47 -4.94
CA THR A 202 6.47 3.67 -5.80
C THR A 202 5.37 4.62 -5.33
N GLY A 203 4.21 4.08 -4.96
CA GLY A 203 3.11 4.85 -4.36
C GLY A 203 3.56 5.58 -3.09
N ILE A 204 4.24 4.87 -2.18
CA ILE A 204 4.82 5.48 -0.97
C ILE A 204 5.78 6.62 -1.32
N GLY A 205 6.64 6.44 -2.33
CA GLY A 205 7.50 7.52 -2.83
C GLY A 205 6.72 8.77 -3.26
N PHE A 206 5.62 8.59 -3.99
CA PHE A 206 4.73 9.69 -4.37
C PHE A 206 4.01 10.34 -3.18
N ALA A 207 3.63 9.56 -2.16
CA ALA A 207 3.05 10.09 -0.94
C ALA A 207 4.05 11.00 -0.20
N LEU A 208 5.28 10.53 -0.03
CA LEU A 208 6.35 11.31 0.62
C LEU A 208 6.67 12.57 -0.16
N TYR A 209 6.78 12.49 -1.50
CA TYR A 209 6.95 13.66 -2.36
C TYR A 209 5.82 14.68 -2.17
N THR A 210 4.58 14.22 -2.10
CA THR A 210 3.41 15.07 -1.85
C THR A 210 3.48 15.75 -0.48
N ILE A 211 3.86 15.01 0.56
CA ILE A 211 4.03 15.55 1.92
C ILE A 211 5.10 16.64 1.94
N SER A 212 6.24 16.41 1.29
CA SER A 212 7.32 17.41 1.16
C SER A 212 6.84 18.71 0.52
N ASN A 213 6.04 18.62 -0.55
CA ASN A 213 5.46 19.80 -1.20
C ASN A 213 4.47 20.54 -0.29
N VAL A 214 3.62 19.82 0.45
CA VAL A 214 2.67 20.41 1.38
C VAL A 214 3.38 21.09 2.55
N LEU A 215 4.44 20.49 3.09
CA LEU A 215 5.27 21.10 4.13
C LEU A 215 5.97 22.36 3.61
N GLY A 216 6.59 22.30 2.42
CA GLY A 216 7.22 23.46 1.79
C GLY A 216 6.26 24.62 1.60
N PHE A 217 5.04 24.34 1.14
CA PHE A 217 3.97 25.33 1.03
C PHE A 217 3.47 25.85 2.40
N GLY A 218 3.48 25.01 3.43
CA GLY A 218 3.21 25.42 4.81
C GLY A 218 4.24 26.46 5.28
N PHE A 219 5.52 26.18 5.10
CA PHE A 219 6.61 27.07 5.49
C PHE A 219 6.61 28.39 4.71
N SER A 220 6.39 28.37 3.39
CA SER A 220 6.37 29.60 2.59
C SER A 220 5.28 30.56 3.06
N ARG A 221 4.09 30.04 3.37
CA ARG A 221 2.98 30.86 3.88
C ARG A 221 3.25 31.43 5.26
N ILE A 222 3.86 30.67 6.17
CA ILE A 222 4.24 31.18 7.50
C ILE A 222 5.25 32.32 7.35
N ARG A 223 6.21 32.17 6.43
CA ARG A 223 7.18 33.22 6.14
C ARG A 223 6.53 34.50 5.57
N GLU A 224 5.59 34.36 4.63
CA GLU A 224 4.78 35.49 4.11
C GLU A 224 4.03 36.22 5.23
N LEU A 225 3.48 35.48 6.19
CA LEU A 225 2.74 36.06 7.31
C LEU A 225 3.62 36.83 8.31
N ILE A 226 4.85 36.36 8.55
CA ILE A 226 5.76 36.96 9.53
C ILE A 226 6.49 38.18 8.94
N LEU A 227 6.92 38.09 7.68
CA LEU A 227 7.73 39.14 7.04
C LEU A 227 6.88 40.30 6.49
N GLY A 228 5.54 40.14 6.45
CA GLY A 228 4.67 41.01 5.65
C GLY A 228 4.82 40.68 4.17
N GLU A 229 3.84 41.05 3.34
CA GLU A 229 3.96 40.91 1.89
C GLU A 229 5.21 41.70 1.44
N GLU A 230 6.31 41.01 1.13
CA GLU A 230 7.32 41.58 0.25
C GLU A 230 6.64 41.75 -1.11
N GLU A 231 6.08 42.95 -1.29
CA GLU A 231 5.78 43.54 -2.58
C GLU A 231 7.09 43.49 -3.39
N GLY A 232 7.21 42.49 -4.25
CA GLY A 232 8.48 42.11 -4.87
C GLY A 232 8.29 41.17 -6.05
N ASP A 233 7.62 41.68 -7.08
CA ASP A 233 7.72 41.28 -8.48
C ASP A 233 9.10 40.71 -8.83
N LEU A 234 9.16 39.49 -9.40
CA LEU A 234 10.09 39.10 -10.46
C LEU A 234 9.52 37.88 -11.20
N SER A 235 8.95 38.18 -12.38
CA SER A 235 9.02 37.44 -13.65
C SER A 235 9.69 36.05 -13.65
#